data_AF-A0A2J6S6Z1-F1
#
_entry.id   AF-A0A2J6S6Z1-F1
#
_cell.length_a   1.000
_cell.length_b   1.000
_cell.length_c   1.000
_cell.angle_alpha   90.00
_cell.angle_beta   90.00
_cell.angle_gamma   90.00
#
_symmetry.space_group_name_H-M   'P 1'
#
loop_
_entity.id
_entity.type
_entity.pdbx_description
1 polymer ?
#
loop_
_entity_poly.entity_id
_entity_poly.type
_entity_poly.pdbx_seq_one_letter_code
_entity_poly.pdbx_strand_id
1 'polypeptide(L)'
;LDVIVTQEVLNSKIKQAISIYGHIDVLVNNAGYVQAGLLEAVSDEKRMDQLNTNMFGSINMTKALPPYICEWKTGTIVFISSFFSWYAQPCGGAYAISKHGLAGENSLLTKERM
;
A
#
# COMPACT_ATOMS: atom_id res chain seq x y z
N LEU A 1 -2.51 6.02 -11.69
CA LEU A 1 -3.63 6.01 -10.73
C LEU A 1 -3.12 6.64 -9.45
N ASP A 2 -3.77 7.68 -8.98
CA ASP A 2 -3.52 8.19 -7.63
C ASP A 2 -4.15 7.23 -6.63
N VAL A 3 -3.38 6.77 -5.64
CA VAL A 3 -3.78 5.73 -4.66
C VAL A 3 -4.41 6.33 -3.39
N ILE A 4 -4.42 7.65 -3.25
CA ILE A 4 -5.03 8.35 -2.09
C ILE A 4 -6.42 8.93 -2.41
N VAL A 5 -6.95 8.65 -3.59
CA VAL A 5 -8.35 8.97 -3.94
C VAL A 5 -9.34 8.15 -3.10
N THR A 6 -10.62 8.51 -3.17
CA THR A 6 -11.66 7.82 -2.39
C THR A 6 -11.78 6.34 -2.77
N GLN A 7 -12.25 5.53 -1.83
CA GLN A 7 -12.39 4.10 -2.03
C GLN A 7 -13.33 3.78 -3.21
N GLU A 8 -14.37 4.59 -3.44
CA GLU A 8 -15.29 4.43 -4.57
C GLU A 8 -14.55 4.53 -5.92
N VAL A 9 -13.61 5.47 -6.03
CA VAL A 9 -12.80 5.64 -7.24
C VAL A 9 -11.88 4.44 -7.43
N LEU A 10 -11.23 3.95 -6.37
CA LEU A 10 -10.38 2.76 -6.43
C LEU A 10 -11.18 1.51 -6.85
N ASN A 11 -12.36 1.30 -6.25
CA ASN A 11 -13.26 0.21 -6.59
C ASN A 11 -13.70 0.27 -8.06
N SER A 12 -14.00 1.48 -8.55
CA SER A 12 -14.34 1.70 -9.96
C SER A 12 -13.17 1.36 -10.90
N LYS A 13 -11.93 1.71 -10.52
CA LYS A 13 -10.73 1.38 -11.29
C LYS A 13 -10.44 -0.12 -11.34
N ILE A 14 -10.64 -0.83 -10.24
CA ILE A 14 -10.55 -2.30 -10.20
C ILE A 14 -11.62 -2.94 -11.10
N LYS A 15 -12.87 -2.50 -11.00
CA LYS A 15 -13.95 -2.97 -11.89
C LYS A 15 -13.64 -2.71 -13.37
N GLN A 16 -13.10 -1.54 -13.68
CA GLN A 16 -12.68 -1.19 -15.03
C GLN A 16 -11.59 -2.16 -15.53
N ALA A 17 -10.56 -2.43 -14.71
CA ALA A 17 -9.51 -3.39 -15.08
C ALA A 17 -10.08 -4.79 -15.34
N ILE A 18 -10.96 -5.29 -14.45
CA ILE A 18 -11.63 -6.59 -14.61
C ILE A 18 -12.50 -6.61 -15.87
N SER A 19 -13.20 -5.51 -16.22
CA SER A 19 -14.00 -5.47 -17.44
C SER A 19 -13.18 -5.60 -18.73
N ILE A 20 -11.90 -5.21 -18.68
CA ILE A 20 -10.98 -5.28 -19.82
C ILE A 20 -10.30 -6.65 -19.89
N TYR A 21 -9.87 -7.19 -18.75
CA TYR A 21 -9.01 -8.38 -18.69
C TYR A 21 -9.71 -9.65 -18.17
N GLY A 22 -10.98 -9.54 -17.78
CA GLY A 22 -11.81 -10.60 -17.20
C GLY A 22 -11.50 -10.92 -15.73
N HIS A 23 -10.27 -10.72 -15.28
CA HIS A 23 -9.81 -11.01 -13.92
C HIS A 23 -8.54 -10.23 -13.57
N ILE A 24 -8.11 -10.33 -12.31
CA ILE A 24 -6.82 -9.83 -11.80
C ILE A 24 -6.17 -10.97 -11.02
N ASP A 25 -5.01 -11.43 -11.49
CA ASP A 25 -4.23 -12.47 -10.81
C ASP A 25 -3.29 -11.90 -9.75
N VAL A 26 -2.74 -10.71 -10.03
CA VAL A 26 -1.69 -10.11 -9.20
C VAL A 26 -1.96 -8.62 -8.99
N LEU A 27 -1.97 -8.21 -7.72
CA LEU A 27 -1.87 -6.80 -7.34
C LEU A 27 -0.44 -6.52 -6.86
N VAL A 28 0.23 -5.54 -7.48
CA VAL A 28 1.54 -5.05 -7.02
C VAL A 28 1.40 -3.64 -6.45
N ASN A 29 1.41 -3.54 -5.13
CA ASN A 29 1.39 -2.28 -4.39
C ASN A 29 2.80 -1.65 -4.41
N ASN A 30 3.06 -0.89 -5.48
CA ASN A 30 4.35 -0.24 -5.73
C ASN A 30 4.36 1.27 -5.45
N ALA A 31 3.20 1.94 -5.50
CA ALA A 31 3.15 3.39 -5.36
C ALA A 31 3.79 3.85 -4.03
N GLY A 32 4.73 4.78 -4.12
CA GLY A 32 5.36 5.37 -2.96
C GLY A 32 6.53 6.27 -3.31
N TYR A 33 6.92 7.10 -2.34
CA TYR A 33 8.02 8.05 -2.47
C TYR A 33 8.75 8.24 -1.13
N VAL A 34 9.84 9.01 -1.16
CA VAL A 34 10.66 9.33 0.01
C VAL A 34 10.61 10.83 0.33
N GLN A 35 9.88 11.21 1.37
CA GLN A 35 10.09 12.47 2.08
C GLN A 35 11.23 12.30 3.09
N ALA A 36 12.40 12.83 2.74
CA ALA A 36 13.54 12.88 3.66
C ALA A 36 13.57 14.21 4.43
N GLY A 37 14.10 14.17 5.65
CA GLY A 37 14.38 15.37 6.45
C GLY A 37 14.42 15.08 7.94
N LEU A 38 15.03 15.99 8.70
CA LEU A 38 15.02 15.96 10.16
C LEU A 38 13.58 16.03 10.69
N LEU A 39 13.34 15.44 11.85
CA LEU A 39 12.00 15.35 12.44
C LEU A 39 11.37 16.74 12.59
N GLU A 40 12.14 17.71 13.10
CA GLU A 40 11.76 19.10 13.29
C GLU A 40 11.61 19.92 11.99
N ALA A 41 12.15 19.43 10.87
CA ALA A 41 12.15 20.15 9.59
C ALA A 41 11.04 19.70 8.63
N VAL A 42 10.51 18.49 8.81
CA VAL A 42 9.44 17.96 7.95
C VAL A 42 8.09 18.24 8.60
N SER A 43 7.21 18.95 7.90
CA SER A 43 5.85 19.22 8.39
C SER A 43 5.04 17.95 8.58
N ASP A 44 4.12 17.96 9.55
CA ASP A 44 3.20 16.85 9.79
C ASP A 44 2.36 16.51 8.57
N GLU A 45 1.98 17.51 7.77
CA GLU A 45 1.30 17.32 6.49
C GLU A 45 2.12 16.43 5.54
N LYS A 46 3.39 16.75 5.28
CA LYS A 46 4.26 15.96 4.40
C LYS A 46 4.52 14.55 4.95
N ARG A 47 4.59 14.42 6.28
CA ARG A 47 4.70 13.11 6.93
C ARG A 47 3.44 12.29 6.67
N MET A 48 2.27 12.91 6.82
CA MET A 48 0.98 12.26 6.59
C MET A 48 0.77 11.90 5.12
N ASP A 49 1.13 12.78 4.18
CA ASP A 49 1.07 12.49 2.74
C ASP A 49 1.89 11.26 2.37
N GLN A 50 3.05 11.10 3.00
CA GLN A 50 3.90 9.94 2.76
C GLN A 50 3.28 8.65 3.33
N LEU A 51 2.68 8.70 4.51
CA LEU A 51 1.94 7.56 5.08
C LEU A 51 0.71 7.22 4.24
N ASN A 52 -0.05 8.24 3.81
CA ASN A 52 -1.21 8.10 2.95
C ASN A 52 -0.84 7.42 1.64
N THR A 53 0.25 7.82 1.00
CA THR A 53 0.66 7.24 -0.29
C THR A 53 1.27 5.85 -0.11
N ASN A 54 2.30 5.73 0.73
CA ASN A 54 3.12 4.52 0.80
C ASN A 54 2.41 3.36 1.52
N MET A 55 1.60 3.68 2.53
CA MET A 55 0.96 2.69 3.41
C MET A 55 -0.54 2.60 3.13
N PHE A 56 -1.31 3.64 3.44
CA PHE A 56 -2.77 3.57 3.34
C PHE A 56 -3.26 3.39 1.90
N GLY A 57 -2.60 3.99 0.91
CA GLY A 57 -2.92 3.80 -0.50
C GLY A 57 -2.78 2.33 -0.92
N SER A 58 -1.71 1.66 -0.50
CA SER A 58 -1.50 0.22 -0.72
C SER A 58 -2.57 -0.64 -0.03
N ILE A 59 -2.96 -0.27 1.19
CA ILE A 59 -4.02 -0.95 1.94
C ILE A 59 -5.38 -0.77 1.24
N ASN A 60 -5.71 0.46 0.83
CA ASN A 60 -6.97 0.78 0.18
C ASN A 60 -7.09 0.13 -1.21
N MET A 61 -5.99 0.04 -1.96
CA MET A 61 -5.92 -0.73 -3.20
C MET A 61 -6.18 -2.22 -2.96
N THR A 62 -5.61 -2.76 -1.88
CA THR A 62 -5.84 -4.16 -1.49
C THR A 62 -7.31 -4.41 -1.13
N LYS A 63 -7.93 -3.51 -0.37
CA LYS A 63 -9.36 -3.55 -0.04
C LYS A 63 -10.28 -3.38 -1.24
N ALA A 64 -9.81 -2.74 -2.31
CA ALA A 64 -10.59 -2.57 -3.55
C ALA A 64 -10.70 -3.85 -4.38
N LEU A 65 -9.87 -4.86 -4.10
CA LEU A 65 -9.92 -6.13 -4.79
C LEU A 65 -11.24 -6.87 -4.50
N PRO A 66 -11.80 -7.60 -5.49
CA PRO A 66 -13.00 -8.38 -5.25
C PRO A 66 -12.77 -9.51 -4.22
N PRO A 67 -13.80 -9.87 -3.44
CA PRO A 67 -13.71 -10.96 -2.46
C PRO A 67 -13.23 -12.29 -3.04
N TYR A 68 -13.52 -12.58 -4.32
CA TYR A 68 -13.11 -13.84 -4.94
C TYR A 68 -11.58 -14.01 -4.98
N ILE A 69 -10.81 -12.92 -5.04
CA ILE A 69 -9.35 -13.00 -4.98
C ILE A 69 -8.89 -13.50 -3.59
N CYS A 70 -9.65 -13.15 -2.55
CA CYS A 70 -9.41 -13.63 -1.19
C CYS A 70 -9.95 -15.06 -0.97
N GLU A 71 -11.16 -15.36 -1.43
CA GLU A 71 -11.85 -16.63 -1.21
C GLU A 71 -11.23 -17.80 -1.97
N TRP A 72 -10.79 -17.59 -3.22
CA TRP A 72 -10.33 -18.67 -4.09
C TRP A 72 -8.84 -18.97 -3.92
N LYS A 73 -8.13 -18.22 -3.06
CA LYS A 73 -6.67 -18.29 -2.85
C LYS A 73 -5.84 -18.28 -4.16
N THR A 74 -6.42 -17.79 -5.26
CA THR A 74 -5.84 -17.87 -6.60
C THR A 74 -5.08 -16.60 -7.00
N GLY A 75 -5.14 -15.53 -6.19
CA GLY A 75 -4.47 -14.26 -6.49
C GLY A 75 -3.36 -13.85 -5.50
N THR A 76 -2.33 -13.23 -6.03
CA THR A 76 -1.13 -12.79 -5.29
C THR A 76 -1.18 -11.28 -5.03
N ILE A 77 -0.89 -10.88 -3.80
CA ILE A 77 -0.76 -9.46 -3.42
C ILE A 77 0.69 -9.24 -3.04
N VAL A 78 1.36 -8.32 -3.73
CA VAL A 78 2.77 -7.99 -3.53
C VAL A 78 2.86 -6.58 -2.98
N PHE A 79 3.47 -6.43 -1.80
CA PHE A 79 3.83 -5.13 -1.25
C PHE A 79 5.31 -4.85 -1.51
N ILE A 80 5.61 -3.70 -2.12
CA ILE A 80 7.00 -3.30 -2.33
C ILE A 80 7.60 -2.80 -1.02
N SER A 81 8.48 -3.63 -0.45
CA SER A 81 9.18 -3.39 0.80
C SER A 81 10.37 -2.43 0.63
N SER A 82 11.15 -2.27 1.68
CA SER A 82 12.37 -1.47 1.75
C SER A 82 13.30 -2.01 2.83
N PHE A 83 14.59 -1.72 2.75
CA PHE A 83 15.49 -1.85 3.91
C PHE A 83 14.95 -1.12 5.15
N PHE A 84 14.28 0.01 4.91
CA PHE A 84 13.58 0.80 5.93
C PHE A 84 12.35 0.11 6.54
N SER A 85 11.98 -1.10 6.12
CA SER A 85 10.97 -1.94 6.79
C SER A 85 11.49 -2.63 8.05
N TRP A 86 12.82 -2.67 8.25
CA TRP A 86 13.48 -3.30 9.39
C TRP A 86 14.44 -2.37 10.12
N TYR A 87 15.06 -1.42 9.41
CA TYR A 87 16.07 -0.55 9.97
C TYR A 87 15.83 0.90 9.55
N ALA A 88 15.56 1.78 10.51
CA ALA A 88 15.44 3.21 10.28
C ALA A 88 16.83 3.88 10.22
N GLN A 89 16.95 4.93 9.41
CA GLN A 89 18.14 5.78 9.33
C GLN A 89 17.75 7.24 9.60
N PRO A 90 18.70 8.10 10.00
CA PRO A 90 18.47 9.54 10.12
C PRO A 90 17.80 10.12 8.87
N CYS A 91 16.95 11.11 9.09
CA CYS A 91 16.15 11.79 8.06
C CYS A 91 15.08 10.93 7.34
N GLY A 92 14.92 9.65 7.68
CA GLY A 92 13.98 8.74 7.02
C GLY A 92 12.66 8.49 7.77
N GLY A 93 12.28 9.36 8.72
CA GLY A 93 11.24 9.08 9.72
C GLY A 93 9.91 8.56 9.14
N ALA A 94 9.18 9.39 8.39
CA ALA A 94 7.87 9.00 7.84
C ALA A 94 7.98 7.84 6.82
N TYR A 95 9.08 7.76 6.08
CA TYR A 95 9.34 6.65 5.17
C TYR A 95 9.49 5.33 5.92
N ALA A 96 10.32 5.31 6.97
CA ALA A 96 10.54 4.15 7.82
C ALA A 96 9.23 3.67 8.46
N ILE A 97 8.46 4.60 9.01
CA ILE A 97 7.15 4.29 9.60
C ILE A 97 6.24 3.66 8.55
N SER A 98 6.14 4.25 7.36
CA SER A 98 5.28 3.72 6.29
C SER A 98 5.65 2.29 5.88
N LYS A 99 6.95 1.97 5.84
CA LYS A 99 7.46 0.66 5.41
C LYS A 99 7.38 -0.39 6.50
N HIS A 100 7.61 -0.04 7.77
CA HIS A 100 7.35 -0.93 8.90
C HIS A 100 5.86 -1.24 9.03
N GLY A 101 4.99 -0.23 8.93
CA GLY A 101 3.54 -0.41 8.98
C GLY A 101 3.04 -1.32 7.86
N LEU A 102 3.53 -1.12 6.64
CA LEU A 102 3.20 -1.98 5.50
C LEU A 102 3.68 -3.43 5.66
N ALA A 103 4.85 -3.64 6.29
CA ALA A 103 5.33 -4.99 6.60
C ALA A 103 4.45 -5.68 7.64
N GLY A 104 3.95 -4.93 8.64
CA GLY A 104 2.97 -5.41 9.61
C GLY A 104 1.66 -5.84 8.94
N GLU A 105 1.10 -4.99 8.10
CA GLU A 105 -0.11 -5.29 7.32
C GLU A 105 0.06 -6.54 6.47
N ASN A 106 1.16 -6.63 5.71
CA ASN A 106 1.44 -7.80 4.89
C ASN A 106 1.53 -9.09 5.73
N SER A 107 2.14 -9.02 6.92
CA SER A 107 2.21 -10.17 7.83
C SER A 107 0.84 -10.58 8.35
N LEU A 108 -0.07 -9.64 8.62
CA LEU A 108 -1.44 -9.94 9.06
C LEU A 108 -2.24 -10.56 7.92
N LEU A 109 -2.24 -9.92 6.75
CA LEU A 109 -2.97 -10.40 5.57
C LEU A 109 -2.53 -11.82 5.16
N THR A 110 -1.24 -12.12 5.27
CA THR A 110 -0.72 -13.48 5.00
C THR A 110 -1.33 -14.50 5.96
N LYS A 111 -1.50 -14.15 7.25
CA LYS A 111 -2.10 -15.03 8.26
C LYS A 111 -3.62 -15.17 8.10
N GLU A 112 -4.30 -14.11 7.67
CA GLU A 112 -5.74 -14.13 7.40
C GLU A 112 -6.11 -14.96 6.16
N ARG A 113 -5.18 -15.09 5.20
CA ARG A 113 -5.37 -15.87 3.97
C ARG A 113 -4.89 -17.33 4.06
N MET A 114 -4.24 -17.72 5.17
CA MET A 114 -3.88 -19.12 5.46
C MET A 114 -5.10 -19.87 5.99
#